data_AF-A0AAD3N8F1-F1
#
_entry.id   AF-A0AAD3N8F1-F1
#
_cell.length_a   1.000
_cell.length_b   1.000
_cell.length_c   1.000
_cell.angle_alpha   90.00
_cell.angle_beta   90.00
_cell.angle_gamma   90.00
#
_symmetry.space_group_name_H-M   'P 1'
#
loop_
_entity.id
_entity.type
_entity.pdbx_description
1 polymer ?
#
loop_
_entity_poly.entity_id
_entity_poly.type
_entity_poly.pdbx_seq_one_letter_code
_entity_poly.pdbx_strand_id
1 'polypeptide(L)'
;MFLSTARRKEARFTLLKQGGNDLVKKGHFEEALEKYNECLTIKPDECSVYTNRAICFLKLSRFKEAKQDCDSALQLEPGNKKAFYRRALAYKGLQ
;
A
#
# COMPACT_ATOMS: atom_id res chain seq x y z
N MET A 1 17.09 4.19 28.31
CA MET A 1 16.69 5.15 27.25
C MET A 1 15.31 4.76 26.73
N PHE A 2 14.25 5.48 27.11
CA PHE A 2 12.91 5.25 26.55
C PHE A 2 12.80 5.93 25.19
N LEU A 3 12.50 5.16 24.13
CA LEU A 3 12.22 5.71 22.81
C LEU A 3 10.95 6.58 22.88
N SER A 4 11.02 7.80 22.35
CA SER A 4 9.85 8.68 22.21
C SER A 4 8.74 7.95 21.44
N THR A 5 7.49 8.27 21.75
CA THR A 5 6.30 7.67 21.10
C THR A 5 6.37 7.78 19.58
N ALA A 6 6.91 8.89 19.06
CA ALA A 6 7.19 9.08 17.63
C ALA A 6 8.21 8.06 17.08
N ARG A 7 9.37 7.85 17.74
CA ARG A 7 10.36 6.85 17.32
C ARG A 7 9.78 5.44 17.32
N ARG A 8 8.90 5.11 18.27
CA ARG A 8 8.20 3.82 18.32
C ARG A 8 7.22 3.65 17.15
N LYS A 9 6.44 4.67 16.83
CA LYS A 9 5.54 4.66 15.66
C LYS A 9 6.31 4.50 14.36
N GLU A 10 7.42 5.21 14.20
CA GLU A 10 8.29 5.13 13.02
C GLU A 10 8.88 3.72 12.83
N ALA A 11 9.43 3.14 13.91
CA ALA A 11 9.97 1.80 13.89
C ALA A 11 8.88 0.77 13.55
N ARG A 12 7.69 0.89 14.15
CA ARG A 12 6.55 0.02 13.84
C ARG A 12 6.13 0.14 12.38
N PHE A 13 6.00 1.36 11.86
CA PHE A 13 5.67 1.60 10.45
C PHE A 13 6.68 0.93 9.51
N THR A 14 7.98 1.09 9.79
CA THR A 14 9.05 0.49 8.99
C THR A 14 8.96 -1.04 8.97
N LEU A 15 8.74 -1.66 10.13
CA LEU A 15 8.59 -3.11 10.26
C LEU A 15 7.35 -3.63 9.52
N LEU A 16 6.20 -2.95 9.67
CA LEU A 16 4.96 -3.31 8.97
C LEU A 16 5.13 -3.20 7.45
N LYS A 17 5.74 -2.11 6.97
CA LYS A 17 5.98 -1.88 5.54
C LYS A 17 6.91 -2.96 4.97
N GLN A 18 7.98 -3.32 5.68
CA GLN A 18 8.88 -4.38 5.28
C GLN A 18 8.18 -5.75 5.27
N GLY A 19 7.43 -6.07 6.33
CA GLY A 19 6.67 -7.32 6.42
C GLY A 19 5.63 -7.46 5.29
N GLY A 20 4.90 -6.38 4.98
CA GLY A 20 3.98 -6.34 3.84
C GLY A 20 4.70 -6.60 2.51
N ASN A 21 5.85 -5.96 2.29
CA ASN A 21 6.63 -6.18 1.07
C ASN A 21 7.12 -7.63 0.93
N ASP A 22 7.54 -8.26 2.03
CA ASP A 22 8.01 -9.64 2.01
C ASP A 22 6.88 -10.65 1.81
N LEU A 23 5.69 -10.38 2.36
CA LEU A 23 4.47 -11.15 2.08
C LEU A 23 4.06 -11.04 0.60
N VAL A 24 4.13 -9.84 0.00
CA VAL A 24 3.90 -9.65 -1.45
C VAL A 24 4.86 -10.50 -2.29
N LYS A 25 6.15 -10.55 -1.94
CA LYS A 25 7.13 -11.39 -2.65
C LYS A 25 6.80 -12.88 -2.57
N LYS A 26 6.19 -13.31 -1.46
CA LYS A 26 5.75 -14.70 -1.24
C LYS A 26 4.37 -15.01 -1.84
N GLY A 27 3.65 -14.00 -2.34
CA GLY A 27 2.31 -14.16 -2.88
C GLY A 27 1.19 -14.17 -1.84
N HIS A 28 1.48 -13.83 -0.58
CA HIS A 28 0.51 -13.79 0.51
C HIS A 28 -0.17 -12.42 0.55
N PHE A 29 -1.09 -12.17 -0.37
CA PHE A 29 -1.59 -10.82 -0.62
C PHE A 29 -2.55 -10.32 0.47
N GLU A 30 -3.40 -11.18 1.03
CA GLU A 30 -4.33 -10.84 2.12
C GLU A 30 -3.58 -10.39 3.38
N GLU A 31 -2.58 -11.16 3.81
CA GLU A 31 -1.73 -10.81 4.95
C GLU A 31 -0.96 -9.50 4.69
N ALA A 32 -0.51 -9.28 3.44
CA ALA A 32 0.14 -8.03 3.07
C ALA A 32 -0.82 -6.83 3.17
N LEU A 33 -2.09 -6.99 2.78
CA LEU A 33 -3.11 -5.95 2.92
C LEU A 33 -3.28 -5.53 4.39
N GLU A 34 -3.29 -6.48 5.33
CA GLU A 34 -3.37 -6.17 6.76
C GLU A 34 -2.20 -5.30 7.22
N LYS A 35 -0.97 -5.65 6.82
CA LYS A 35 0.23 -4.86 7.17
C LYS A 35 0.18 -3.45 6.57
N TYR A 36 -0.27 -3.32 5.32
CA TYR A 36 -0.40 -2.01 4.68
C TYR A 36 -1.54 -1.18 5.27
N ASN A 37 -2.65 -1.81 5.69
CA ASN A 37 -3.71 -1.12 6.44
C ASN A 37 -3.16 -0.53 7.74
N GLU A 38 -2.42 -1.32 8.52
CA GLU A 38 -1.77 -0.82 9.73
C GLU A 38 -0.77 0.31 9.43
N CYS A 39 0.00 0.23 8.34
CA CYS A 39 0.89 1.32 7.94
C CYS A 39 0.12 2.63 7.76
N LEU A 40 -1.03 2.59 7.07
CA LEU A 40 -1.85 3.78 6.81
C LEU A 40 -2.57 4.31 8.06
N THR A 41 -2.74 3.51 9.12
CA THR A 41 -3.17 4.04 10.43
C THR A 41 -2.09 4.85 11.13
N ILE A 42 -0.81 4.63 10.79
CA ILE A 42 0.33 5.33 11.39
C ILE A 42 0.72 6.55 10.54
N LYS A 43 0.80 6.36 9.22
CA LYS A 43 1.10 7.40 8.22
C LYS A 43 0.08 7.35 7.09
N PRO A 44 -1.03 8.10 7.20
CA PRO A 44 -2.10 8.08 6.19
C PRO A 44 -1.71 8.73 4.87
N ASP A 45 -0.60 9.46 4.81
CA ASP A 45 -0.09 10.22 3.66
C ASP A 45 1.11 9.54 2.98
N GLU A 46 1.32 8.25 3.21
CA GLU A 46 2.42 7.51 2.60
C GLU A 46 2.05 6.94 1.21
N CYS A 47 2.40 7.65 0.15
CA CYS A 47 2.10 7.26 -1.24
C CYS A 47 2.57 5.83 -1.57
N SER A 48 3.78 5.46 -1.16
CA SER A 48 4.34 4.16 -1.49
C SER A 48 3.51 2.98 -0.93
N VAL A 49 2.87 3.16 0.22
CA VAL A 49 2.02 2.13 0.84
C VAL A 49 0.72 1.97 0.06
N TYR A 50 0.07 3.06 -0.37
CA TYR A 50 -1.08 2.98 -1.26
C TYR A 50 -0.76 2.24 -2.54
N THR A 51 0.36 2.58 -3.19
CA THR A 51 0.72 1.84 -4.41
C THR A 51 0.92 0.36 -4.11
N ASN A 52 1.61 -0.01 -3.04
CA ASN A 52 1.89 -1.41 -2.70
C ASN A 52 0.63 -2.19 -2.30
N ARG A 53 -0.31 -1.55 -1.62
CA ARG A 53 -1.61 -2.15 -1.31
C ARG A 53 -2.46 -2.34 -2.57
N ALA A 54 -2.40 -1.41 -3.53
CA ALA A 54 -3.06 -1.54 -4.83
C ALA A 54 -2.61 -2.77 -5.62
N ILE A 55 -1.31 -3.13 -5.60
CA ILE A 55 -0.86 -4.35 -6.31
C ILE A 55 -1.38 -5.63 -5.64
N CYS A 56 -1.54 -5.66 -4.32
CA CYS A 56 -2.20 -6.78 -3.63
C CYS A 56 -3.65 -6.90 -4.09
N PHE A 57 -4.40 -5.80 -4.11
CA PHE A 57 -5.78 -5.80 -4.61
C PHE A 57 -5.88 -6.27 -6.07
N LEU A 58 -4.98 -5.85 -6.95
CA LEU A 58 -4.91 -6.35 -8.34
C LEU A 58 -4.69 -7.86 -8.40
N LYS A 59 -3.79 -8.40 -7.55
CA LYS A 59 -3.49 -9.84 -7.51
C LYS A 59 -4.66 -10.66 -6.96
N LEU A 60 -5.53 -10.05 -6.17
CA LEU A 60 -6.76 -10.63 -5.64
C LEU A 60 -8.00 -10.32 -6.49
N SER A 61 -7.83 -9.73 -7.68
CA SER A 61 -8.93 -9.31 -8.56
C SER A 61 -9.91 -8.31 -7.92
N ARG A 62 -9.48 -7.59 -6.89
CA ARG A 62 -10.23 -6.54 -6.19
C ARG A 62 -10.00 -5.19 -6.86
N PHE A 63 -10.48 -5.08 -8.09
CA PHE A 63 -10.10 -3.97 -8.98
C PHE A 63 -10.63 -2.60 -8.53
N LYS A 64 -11.78 -2.54 -7.84
CA LYS A 64 -12.34 -1.28 -7.33
C LYS A 64 -11.43 -0.67 -6.26
N GLU A 65 -10.99 -1.48 -5.31
CA GLU A 65 -10.09 -1.07 -4.24
C GLU A 65 -8.70 -0.74 -4.77
N ALA A 66 -8.18 -1.52 -5.73
CA ALA A 66 -6.93 -1.20 -6.41
C ALA A 66 -6.96 0.19 -7.08
N LYS A 67 -8.06 0.53 -7.76
CA LYS A 67 -8.25 1.85 -8.36
C LYS A 67 -8.26 2.95 -7.30
N GLN A 68 -9.01 2.77 -6.21
CA GLN A 68 -9.11 3.75 -5.12
C GLN A 68 -7.73 4.04 -4.49
N ASP A 69 -6.92 3.01 -4.26
CA ASP A 69 -5.56 3.19 -3.75
C ASP A 69 -4.65 3.90 -4.75
N CYS A 70 -4.78 3.61 -6.04
CA CYS A 70 -4.01 4.32 -7.06
C CYS A 70 -4.44 5.80 -7.16
N ASP A 71 -5.73 6.09 -7.03
CA ASP A 71 -6.23 7.47 -7.02
C ASP A 71 -5.69 8.23 -5.80
N SER A 72 -5.67 7.59 -4.62
CA SER A 72 -5.08 8.17 -3.39
C SER A 72 -3.57 8.42 -3.55
N ALA A 73 -2.84 7.46 -4.13
CA ALA A 73 -1.41 7.63 -4.43
C ALA A 73 -1.14 8.78 -5.40
N LEU A 74 -2.00 8.99 -6.41
CA LEU A 74 -1.87 10.07 -7.39
C LEU A 74 -2.30 11.43 -6.83
N GLN A 75 -3.15 11.48 -5.80
CA GLN A 75 -3.41 12.71 -5.07
C GLN A 75 -2.18 13.18 -4.28
N LEU A 76 -1.44 12.23 -3.68
CA LEU A 76 -0.21 12.52 -2.94
C LEU A 76 0.98 12.80 -3.87
N GLU A 77 1.13 12.00 -4.93
CA GLU A 77 2.19 12.13 -5.92
C GLU A 77 1.61 12.06 -7.34
N PRO A 78 1.22 13.20 -7.94
CA PRO A 78 0.57 13.23 -9.26
C PRO A 78 1.39 12.63 -10.41
N GLY A 79 2.71 12.53 -10.26
CA GLY A 79 3.63 11.94 -11.24
C GLY A 79 3.95 10.45 -11.03
N ASN A 80 3.30 9.78 -10.07
CA ASN A 80 3.68 8.42 -9.70
C ASN A 80 3.37 7.39 -10.80
N LYS A 81 4.42 6.99 -11.54
CA LYS A 81 4.32 6.03 -12.66
C LYS A 81 3.75 4.68 -12.24
N LYS A 82 4.07 4.19 -11.03
CA LYS A 82 3.56 2.90 -10.53
C LYS A 82 2.05 2.98 -10.28
N ALA A 83 1.57 4.08 -9.73
CA ALA A 83 0.15 4.30 -9.51
C ALA A 83 -0.63 4.37 -10.84
N PHE A 84 -0.14 5.09 -11.84
CA PHE A 84 -0.77 5.11 -13.17
C PHE A 84 -0.86 3.71 -13.81
N TYR A 85 0.25 2.97 -13.81
CA TYR A 85 0.30 1.63 -14.38
C TYR A 85 -0.69 0.68 -13.68
N ARG A 86 -0.68 0.68 -12.35
CA ARG A 86 -1.60 -0.16 -11.54
C ARG A 86 -3.06 0.26 -11.72
N ARG A 87 -3.34 1.56 -11.85
CA ARG A 87 -4.69 2.06 -12.13
C ARG A 87 -5.20 1.62 -13.50
N ALA A 88 -4.34 1.64 -14.53
CA ALA A 88 -4.71 1.13 -15.85
C ALA A 88 -5.05 -0.37 -15.82
N LEU A 89 -4.29 -1.18 -15.06
CA LEU A 89 -4.62 -2.59 -14.83
C LEU A 89 -5.96 -2.76 -14.11
N ALA A 90 -6.23 -1.92 -13.10
CA ALA A 90 -7.51 -1.94 -12.38
C ALA A 90 -8.67 -1.63 -13.32
N TYR A 91 -8.56 -0.61 -14.18
CA TYR A 91 -9.58 -0.30 -15.18
C TYR A 91 -9.81 -1.45 -16.16
N LYS A 92 -8.75 -2.14 -16.59
CA LYS A 92 -8.89 -3.31 -17.47
C LYS A 92 -9.66 -4.45 -16.80
N GLY A 93 -9.47 -4.68 -15.50
CA GLY A 93 -10.19 -5.70 -14.75
C GLY A 93 -11.63 -5.33 -14.35
N LEU A 94 -12.01 -4.05 -14.47
CA LEU A 94 -13.38 -3.57 -14.23
C LEU A 94 -14.29 -3.69 -15.46
N GLN A 95 -13.72 -4.00 -16.62
CA GLN A 95 -14.44 -4.27 -17.87
C GLN A 95 -14.84 -5.74 -17.93
#